data_AF-A0A2V8RHE3-F1
#
_entry.id   AF-A0A2V8RHE3-F1
#
_cell.length_a   1.000
_cell.length_b   1.000
_cell.length_c   1.000
_cell.angle_alpha   90.00
_cell.angle_beta   90.00
_cell.angle_gamma   90.00
#
_symmetry.space_group_name_H-M   'P 1'
#
loop_
_entity.id
_entity.type
_entity.pdbx_description
1 polymer ?
#
loop_
_entity_poly.entity_id
_entity_poly.type
_entity_poly.pdbx_seq_one_letter_code
_entity_poly.pdbx_strand_id
1 'polypeptide(L)'
;KNESQAIGLGYTLFMKDANGRGVRVEPSREFHNGESVRLALEPNVDGYLYIFDVENEGGPQMIYPDPRLDGGDNSVEAHVPIEIPSSEETDERLRWFTFYGNGGNEHLYVVVTREPLNGVPTGDDLVALCGTQKDKCPWHPSADVWAQVQDAAKAEVKVITAKTR
;
A
#
# COMPACT_ATOMS: atom_id res chain seq x y z
N LYS A 1 -28.15 17.01 -4.51
CA LYS A 1 -26.84 16.75 -5.12
C LYS A 1 -26.00 16.12 -4.02
N ASN A 2 -25.71 14.81 -4.13
CA ASN A 2 -24.83 14.15 -3.18
C ASN A 2 -23.41 14.58 -3.56
N GLU A 3 -22.85 15.55 -2.85
CA GLU A 3 -21.43 15.85 -2.99
C GLU A 3 -20.69 14.61 -2.49
N SER A 4 -20.02 13.90 -3.39
CA SER A 4 -19.14 12.80 -3.02
C SER A 4 -18.12 13.36 -2.03
N GLN A 5 -18.14 12.88 -0.79
CA GLN A 5 -17.19 13.25 0.26
C GLN A 5 -15.75 13.13 -0.29
N ALA A 6 -14.82 13.99 0.11
CA ALA A 6 -13.41 13.81 -0.28
C ALA A 6 -12.86 12.52 0.37
N ILE A 7 -12.03 11.77 -0.35
CA ILE A 7 -11.31 10.64 0.26
C ILE A 7 -10.15 11.20 1.08
N GLY A 8 -10.08 10.81 2.34
CA GLY A 8 -9.03 11.14 3.29
C GLY A 8 -8.44 9.86 3.86
N LEU A 9 -7.13 9.88 4.06
CA LEU A 9 -6.38 8.75 4.60
C LEU A 9 -5.46 9.24 5.72
N GLY A 10 -5.75 8.81 6.95
CA GLY A 10 -4.78 8.88 8.03
C GLY A 10 -3.72 7.82 7.82
N TYR A 11 -2.45 8.16 8.05
CA TYR A 11 -1.38 7.16 8.01
C TYR A 11 -0.33 7.40 9.08
N THR A 12 0.28 6.33 9.54
CA THR A 12 1.49 6.33 10.38
C THR A 12 2.44 5.27 9.85
N LEU A 13 3.71 5.66 9.68
CA LEU A 13 4.77 4.74 9.26
C LEU A 13 5.53 4.25 10.48
N PHE A 14 5.69 2.93 10.58
CA PHE A 14 6.52 2.27 11.58
C PHE A 14 7.71 1.62 10.91
N MET A 15 8.86 1.65 11.59
CA MET A 15 10.05 0.90 11.24
C MET A 15 10.33 -0.14 12.32
N LYS A 16 10.88 -1.29 11.92
CA LYS A 16 11.32 -2.33 12.85
C LYS A 16 12.63 -1.91 13.53
N ASP A 17 12.63 -1.81 14.86
CA ASP A 17 13.83 -1.54 15.66
C ASP A 17 14.70 -2.80 15.83
N ALA A 18 15.89 -2.65 16.42
CA ALA A 18 16.81 -3.76 16.66
C ALA A 18 16.26 -4.85 17.59
N ASN A 19 15.20 -4.57 18.37
CA ASN A 19 14.51 -5.52 19.22
C ASN A 19 13.28 -6.13 18.53
N GLY A 20 13.06 -5.84 17.25
CA GLY A 20 11.93 -6.32 16.45
C GLY A 20 10.61 -5.57 16.68
N ARG A 21 10.62 -4.44 17.39
CA ARG A 21 9.42 -3.66 17.70
C ARG A 21 9.19 -2.56 16.66
N GLY A 22 7.93 -2.21 16.42
CA GLY A 22 7.60 -1.05 15.60
C GLY A 22 7.83 0.26 16.32
N VAL A 23 8.63 1.14 15.72
CA VAL A 23 8.81 2.52 16.16
C VAL A 23 8.32 3.47 15.09
N ARG A 24 7.54 4.49 15.47
CA ARG A 24 7.04 5.49 14.52
C ARG A 24 8.21 6.27 13.92
N VAL A 25 8.19 6.44 12.60
CA VAL A 25 9.19 7.20 11.85
C VAL A 25 8.52 8.18 10.89
N GLU A 26 9.27 9.20 10.47
CA GLU A 26 8.82 10.12 9.42
C GLU A 26 8.96 9.46 8.04
N PRO A 27 8.00 9.63 7.12
CA PRO A 27 8.07 9.06 5.77
C PRO A 27 9.19 9.65 4.91
N SER A 28 9.65 10.85 5.23
CA SER A 28 10.75 11.54 4.52
C SER A 28 12.14 11.05 4.95
N ARG A 29 12.20 10.12 5.91
CA ARG A 29 13.45 9.47 6.30
C ARG A 29 14.01 8.66 5.12
N GLU A 30 15.33 8.66 5.00
CA GLU A 30 16.05 7.73 4.15
C GLU A 30 16.07 6.33 4.78
N PHE A 31 15.54 5.35 4.05
CA PHE A 31 15.55 3.95 4.43
C PHE A 31 16.74 3.23 3.79
N HIS A 32 17.31 2.29 4.54
CA HIS A 32 18.47 1.51 4.11
C HIS A 32 18.08 0.06 3.80
N ASN A 33 18.85 -0.56 2.92
CA ASN A 33 18.71 -1.98 2.60
C ASN A 33 18.65 -2.85 3.87
N GLY A 34 17.63 -3.69 3.96
CA GLY A 34 17.34 -4.56 5.10
C GLY A 34 16.49 -3.92 6.20
N GLU A 35 16.18 -2.63 6.13
CA GLU A 35 15.18 -2.02 7.03
C GLU A 35 13.77 -2.48 6.65
N SER A 36 12.94 -2.68 7.67
CA SER A 36 11.57 -3.12 7.50
C SER A 36 10.59 -2.08 8.00
N VAL A 37 9.49 -1.91 7.27
CA VAL A 37 8.42 -0.96 7.57
C VAL A 37 7.04 -1.60 7.61
N ARG A 38 6.14 -0.90 8.29
CA ARG A 38 4.70 -1.21 8.36
C ARG A 38 3.92 0.09 8.33
N LEU A 39 2.78 0.07 7.65
CA LEU A 39 1.85 1.18 7.60
C LEU A 39 0.67 0.90 8.54
N ALA A 40 0.33 1.86 9.40
CA ALA A 40 -1.00 1.92 9.98
C ALA A 40 -1.81 2.95 9.19
N LEU A 41 -2.97 2.55 8.70
CA LEU A 41 -3.81 3.30 7.78
C LEU A 41 -5.22 3.41 8.34
N GLU A 42 -5.87 4.54 8.16
CA GLU A 42 -7.26 4.76 8.56
C GLU A 42 -7.97 5.60 7.49
N PRO A 43 -8.70 4.96 6.56
CA PRO A 43 -9.47 5.67 5.54
C PRO A 43 -10.72 6.30 6.15
N ASN A 44 -11.23 7.38 5.57
CA ASN A 44 -12.51 7.99 5.98
C ASN A 44 -13.73 7.49 5.19
N VAL A 45 -13.55 6.46 4.36
CA VAL A 45 -14.57 5.87 3.50
C VAL A 45 -14.41 4.36 3.49
N ASP A 46 -15.53 3.66 3.33
CA ASP A 46 -15.51 2.24 2.96
C ASP A 46 -14.99 2.13 1.52
N GLY A 47 -14.21 1.09 1.26
CA GLY A 47 -13.63 0.91 -0.06
C GLY A 47 -12.58 -0.17 -0.13
N TYR A 48 -11.58 0.09 -0.97
CA TYR A 48 -10.54 -0.84 -1.35
C TYR A 48 -9.19 -0.15 -1.26
N LEU A 49 -8.21 -0.84 -0.70
CA LEU A 49 -6.85 -0.34 -0.51
C LEU A 49 -5.88 -1.11 -1.41
N TYR A 50 -4.93 -0.38 -1.98
CA TYR A 50 -3.83 -0.94 -2.75
C TYR A 50 -2.54 -0.26 -2.34
N ILE A 51 -1.43 -1.01 -2.32
CA ILE A 51 -0.09 -0.46 -2.14
C ILE A 51 0.77 -0.95 -3.28
N PHE A 52 1.32 0.00 -4.03
CA PHE A 52 2.27 -0.26 -5.09
C PHE A 52 3.65 0.24 -4.69
N ASP A 53 4.66 -0.56 -4.98
CA ASP A 53 6.06 -0.19 -4.88
C ASP A 53 6.60 0.14 -6.28
N VAL A 54 7.36 1.21 -6.37
CA VAL A 54 8.06 1.63 -7.58
C VAL A 54 9.51 1.90 -7.20
N GLU A 55 10.39 1.02 -7.65
CA GLU A 55 11.83 1.15 -7.43
C GLU A 55 12.46 1.92 -8.61
N ASN A 56 13.06 3.07 -8.33
CA ASN A 56 13.71 3.94 -9.32
C ASN A 56 12.79 4.29 -10.50
N GLU A 57 13.24 4.05 -11.74
CA GLU A 57 12.44 4.19 -12.97
C GLU A 57 11.79 2.84 -13.39
N GLY A 58 11.72 1.89 -12.46
CA GLY A 58 11.16 0.56 -12.67
C GLY A 58 9.64 0.57 -12.86
N GLY A 59 9.12 -0.57 -13.30
CA GLY A 59 7.68 -0.78 -13.37
C GLY A 59 7.08 -0.92 -11.96
N PRO A 60 5.86 -0.42 -11.73
CA PRO A 60 5.15 -0.63 -10.48
C PRO A 60 4.97 -2.13 -10.17
N GLN A 61 5.02 -2.46 -8.89
CA GLN A 61 4.75 -3.78 -8.35
C GLN A 61 3.68 -3.66 -7.27
N MET A 62 2.64 -4.48 -7.32
CA MET A 62 1.64 -4.52 -6.24
C MET A 62 2.20 -5.32 -5.06
N ILE A 63 2.29 -4.67 -3.91
CA ILE A 63 2.73 -5.29 -2.64
C ILE A 63 1.57 -5.46 -1.65
N TYR A 64 0.43 -4.81 -1.91
CA TYR A 64 -0.84 -5.08 -1.25
C TYR A 64 -2.02 -4.80 -2.23
N PRO A 65 -3.05 -5.65 -2.30
CA PRO A 65 -3.15 -6.95 -1.62
C PRO A 65 -2.05 -7.93 -2.06
N ASP A 66 -1.73 -8.85 -1.16
CA ASP A 66 -0.81 -9.96 -1.40
C ASP A 66 -1.56 -11.25 -1.12
N PRO A 67 -1.51 -12.28 -1.99
CA PRO A 67 -2.25 -13.54 -1.76
C PRO A 67 -1.85 -14.28 -0.47
N ARG A 68 -0.72 -13.90 0.14
CA ARG A 68 -0.22 -14.46 1.40
C ARG A 68 -0.73 -13.70 2.62
N LEU A 69 -1.34 -12.53 2.44
CA LEU A 69 -1.89 -11.67 3.49
C LEU A 69 -3.41 -11.66 3.36
N ASP A 70 -4.11 -12.09 4.40
CA ASP A 70 -5.59 -12.07 4.46
C ASP A 70 -6.30 -12.63 3.21
N GLY A 71 -5.75 -13.68 2.61
CA GLY A 71 -6.29 -14.29 1.38
C GLY A 71 -6.31 -13.36 0.16
N GLY A 72 -5.52 -12.29 0.16
CA GLY A 72 -5.52 -11.27 -0.88
C GLY A 72 -6.69 -10.28 -0.79
N ASP A 73 -7.48 -10.29 0.29
CA ASP A 73 -8.50 -9.26 0.50
C ASP A 73 -7.86 -7.88 0.67
N ASN A 74 -8.59 -6.88 0.22
CA ASN A 74 -8.18 -5.50 0.22
C ASN A 74 -9.31 -4.54 0.57
N SER A 75 -10.44 -5.08 1.04
CA SER A 75 -11.55 -4.29 1.55
C SER A 75 -11.14 -3.53 2.81
N VAL A 76 -11.61 -2.29 2.94
CA VAL A 76 -11.35 -1.44 4.10
C VAL A 76 -12.62 -0.73 4.53
N GLU A 77 -12.77 -0.55 5.84
CA GLU A 77 -13.91 0.13 6.45
C GLU A 77 -13.52 1.56 6.87
N ALA A 78 -14.45 2.50 6.73
CA ALA A 78 -14.26 3.86 7.16
C ALA A 78 -13.98 3.94 8.67
N HIS A 79 -12.97 4.70 9.05
CA HIS A 79 -12.58 4.98 10.44
C HIS A 79 -12.16 3.74 11.23
N VAL A 80 -11.80 2.66 10.54
CA VAL A 80 -11.20 1.46 11.15
C VAL A 80 -9.71 1.46 10.84
N PRO A 81 -8.84 1.64 11.86
CA PRO A 81 -7.40 1.54 11.67
C PRO A 81 -7.00 0.12 11.29
N ILE A 82 -6.15 -0.01 10.26
CA ILE A 82 -5.59 -1.27 9.80
C ILE A 82 -4.06 -1.18 9.74
N GLU A 83 -3.39 -2.29 10.06
CA GLU A 83 -1.95 -2.42 9.96
C GLU A 83 -1.57 -3.28 8.75
N ILE A 84 -0.72 -2.77 7.87
CA ILE A 84 -0.29 -3.47 6.66
C ILE A 84 1.25 -3.49 6.56
N PRO A 85 1.87 -4.68 6.57
CA PRO A 85 1.24 -5.97 6.92
C PRO A 85 0.87 -6.03 8.41
N SER A 86 -0.08 -6.89 8.81
CA SER A 86 -0.53 -6.95 10.20
C SER A 86 0.59 -7.38 11.16
N SER A 87 0.61 -6.83 12.39
CA SER A 87 1.45 -7.35 13.48
C SER A 87 1.10 -8.79 13.85
N GLU A 88 -0.14 -9.19 13.60
CA GLU A 88 -0.72 -10.45 14.06
C GLU A 88 -0.57 -11.57 13.04
N GLU A 89 0.07 -11.31 11.88
CA GLU A 89 0.34 -12.35 10.88
C GLU A 89 1.02 -13.56 11.52
N THR A 90 0.55 -14.76 11.15
CA THR A 90 1.08 -16.00 11.72
C THR A 90 2.52 -16.27 11.25
N ASP A 91 2.85 -15.90 10.01
CA ASP A 91 4.21 -15.92 9.48
C ASP A 91 4.91 -14.60 9.78
N GLU A 92 5.95 -14.64 10.62
CA GLU A 92 6.67 -13.44 11.03
C GLU A 92 7.34 -12.69 9.87
N ARG A 93 7.65 -13.40 8.78
CA ARG A 93 8.23 -12.81 7.55
C ARG A 93 7.23 -11.95 6.81
N LEU A 94 5.95 -12.17 7.04
CA LEU A 94 4.84 -11.43 6.45
C LEU A 94 4.36 -10.28 7.34
N ARG A 95 4.93 -10.07 8.53
CA ARG A 95 4.55 -8.96 9.44
C ARG A 95 5.12 -7.60 9.02
N TRP A 96 5.97 -7.55 8.00
CA TRP A 96 6.69 -6.34 7.61
C TRP A 96 6.97 -6.31 6.10
N PHE A 97 6.92 -5.13 5.50
CA PHE A 97 7.59 -4.90 4.22
C PHE A 97 9.06 -4.68 4.50
N THR A 98 9.95 -5.36 3.77
CA THR A 98 11.40 -5.21 3.96
C THR A 98 12.02 -4.79 2.65
N PHE A 99 12.80 -3.72 2.69
CA PHE A 99 13.49 -3.19 1.53
C PHE A 99 14.73 -4.03 1.28
N TYR A 100 14.86 -4.57 0.07
CA TYR A 100 15.99 -5.39 -0.36
C TYR A 100 16.48 -4.90 -1.72
N GLY A 101 17.76 -4.56 -1.84
CA GLY A 101 18.30 -4.13 -3.12
C GLY A 101 19.57 -3.29 -3.03
N ASN A 102 20.00 -2.80 -4.19
CA ASN A 102 21.03 -1.76 -4.26
C ASN A 102 20.33 -0.40 -4.05
N GLY A 103 21.00 0.54 -3.39
CA GLY A 103 20.41 1.85 -3.08
C GLY A 103 19.75 2.53 -4.29
N GLY A 104 18.58 3.12 -4.06
CA GLY A 104 17.72 3.73 -5.07
C GLY A 104 16.56 4.50 -4.42
N ASN A 105 15.74 5.15 -5.24
CA ASN A 105 14.53 5.80 -4.79
C ASN A 105 13.37 4.82 -4.85
N GLU A 106 12.87 4.39 -3.69
CA GLU A 106 11.66 3.58 -3.58
C GLU A 106 10.46 4.47 -3.26
N HIS A 107 9.38 4.30 -4.01
CA HIS A 107 8.14 5.04 -3.84
C HIS A 107 6.98 4.10 -3.56
N LEU A 108 6.43 4.19 -2.34
CA LEU A 108 5.19 3.51 -1.98
C LEU A 108 3.98 4.39 -2.34
N TYR A 109 3.14 3.89 -3.23
CA TYR A 109 1.87 4.50 -3.60
C TYR A 109 0.74 3.80 -2.86
N VAL A 110 0.18 4.50 -1.87
CA VAL A 110 -0.98 4.03 -1.10
C VAL A 110 -2.25 4.59 -1.75
N VAL A 111 -3.13 3.72 -2.22
CA VAL A 111 -4.29 4.07 -3.04
C VAL A 111 -5.55 3.56 -2.38
N VAL A 112 -6.50 4.45 -2.09
CA VAL A 112 -7.83 4.10 -1.58
C VAL A 112 -8.88 4.46 -2.61
N THR A 113 -9.73 3.51 -2.98
CA THR A 113 -10.82 3.70 -3.93
C THR A 113 -12.16 3.23 -3.35
N ARG A 114 -13.27 3.82 -3.80
CA ARG A 114 -14.62 3.38 -3.39
C ARG A 114 -15.08 2.11 -4.10
N GLU A 115 -14.57 1.92 -5.31
CA GLU A 115 -14.85 0.78 -6.16
C GLU A 115 -13.53 0.09 -6.49
N PRO A 116 -13.52 -1.24 -6.71
CA PRO A 116 -12.29 -1.95 -7.05
C PRO A 116 -11.64 -1.37 -8.32
N LEU A 117 -10.30 -1.31 -8.33
CA LEU A 117 -9.57 -0.93 -9.54
C LEU A 117 -9.80 -1.97 -10.64
N ASN A 118 -10.26 -1.52 -11.81
CA ASN A 118 -10.53 -2.40 -12.93
C ASN A 118 -9.22 -3.04 -13.44
N GLY A 119 -9.22 -4.37 -13.58
CA GLY A 119 -8.06 -5.13 -14.04
C GLY A 119 -7.00 -5.40 -12.97
N VAL A 120 -7.26 -5.08 -11.70
CA VAL A 120 -6.41 -5.46 -10.57
C VAL A 120 -6.98 -6.71 -9.88
N PRO A 121 -6.27 -7.86 -9.86
CA PRO A 121 -6.74 -9.05 -9.18
C PRO A 121 -6.66 -8.89 -7.65
N THR A 122 -7.70 -9.32 -6.94
CA THR A 122 -7.75 -9.32 -5.46
C THR A 122 -8.42 -10.62 -4.96
N GLY A 123 -8.37 -10.88 -3.66
CA GLY A 123 -9.00 -12.03 -3.00
C GLY A 123 -8.67 -13.38 -3.65
N ASP A 124 -9.69 -14.22 -3.79
CA ASP A 124 -9.59 -15.55 -4.40
C ASP A 124 -9.00 -15.53 -5.82
N ASP A 125 -9.29 -14.49 -6.62
CA ASP A 125 -8.75 -14.36 -7.97
C ASP A 125 -7.23 -14.14 -7.95
N LEU A 126 -6.74 -13.31 -7.02
CA LEU A 126 -5.30 -13.11 -6.81
C LEU A 126 -4.62 -14.37 -6.29
N VAL A 127 -5.24 -15.08 -5.35
CA VAL A 127 -4.75 -16.36 -4.82
C VAL A 127 -4.67 -17.40 -5.93
N ALA A 128 -5.71 -17.53 -6.76
CA ALA A 128 -5.74 -18.46 -7.87
C ALA A 128 -4.69 -18.11 -8.94
N LEU A 129 -4.54 -16.82 -9.27
CA LEU A 129 -3.52 -16.35 -10.20
C LEU A 129 -2.12 -16.74 -9.73
N CYS A 130 -1.75 -16.38 -8.50
CA CYS A 130 -0.41 -16.66 -7.97
C CYS A 130 -0.16 -18.15 -7.68
N GLY A 131 -1.22 -18.91 -7.37
CA GLY A 131 -1.14 -20.35 -7.17
C GLY A 131 -0.88 -21.13 -8.47
N THR A 132 -1.45 -20.65 -9.59
CA THR A 132 -1.37 -21.34 -10.89
C THR A 132 -0.27 -20.80 -11.80
N GLN A 133 0.00 -19.50 -11.76
CA GLN A 133 0.95 -18.80 -12.62
C GLN A 133 2.00 -18.09 -11.76
N LYS A 134 2.91 -18.88 -11.17
CA LYS A 134 3.91 -18.36 -10.24
C LYS A 134 4.83 -17.29 -10.85
N ASP A 135 5.04 -17.31 -12.16
CA ASP A 135 5.82 -16.31 -12.91
C ASP A 135 5.10 -14.97 -13.07
N LYS A 136 3.80 -14.90 -12.75
CA LYS A 136 3.00 -13.67 -12.75
C LYS A 136 2.95 -12.99 -11.39
N CYS A 137 3.66 -13.53 -10.39
CA CYS A 137 3.71 -12.98 -9.05
C CYS A 137 5.18 -12.74 -8.63
N PRO A 138 5.50 -11.56 -8.05
CA PRO A 138 4.59 -10.48 -7.66
C PRO A 138 3.88 -9.83 -8.87
N TRP A 139 2.65 -9.38 -8.64
CA TRP A 139 1.81 -8.89 -9.73
C TRP A 139 2.23 -7.48 -10.12
N HIS A 140 2.31 -7.22 -11.42
CA HIS A 140 2.66 -5.92 -11.98
C HIS A 140 1.49 -5.41 -12.83
N PRO A 141 0.99 -4.17 -12.60
CA PRO A 141 -0.09 -3.62 -13.40
C PRO A 141 0.35 -3.38 -14.84
N SER A 142 -0.62 -3.49 -15.75
CA SER A 142 -0.43 -3.00 -17.12
C SER A 142 -0.29 -1.47 -17.13
N ALA A 143 0.20 -0.92 -18.24
CA ALA A 143 0.32 0.53 -18.41
C ALA A 143 -1.03 1.25 -18.21
N ASP A 144 -2.14 0.65 -18.69
CA ASP A 144 -3.48 1.23 -18.57
C ASP A 144 -3.98 1.22 -17.12
N VAL A 145 -3.67 0.17 -16.34
CA VAL A 145 -4.00 0.12 -14.92
C VAL A 145 -3.15 1.12 -14.15
N TRP A 146 -1.86 1.22 -14.47
CA TRP A 146 -0.97 2.18 -13.81
C TRP A 146 -1.36 3.63 -14.09
N ALA A 147 -1.80 3.93 -15.30
CA ALA A 147 -2.33 5.26 -15.64
C ALA A 147 -3.54 5.64 -14.77
N GLN A 148 -4.44 4.70 -14.48
CA GLN A 148 -5.58 4.94 -13.58
C GLN A 148 -5.12 5.30 -12.16
N VAL A 149 -4.11 4.61 -11.64
CA VAL A 149 -3.52 4.91 -10.32
C VAL A 149 -2.88 6.30 -10.30
N GLN A 150 -2.10 6.63 -11.33
CA GLN A 150 -1.44 7.92 -11.44
C GLN A 150 -2.43 9.08 -11.58
N ASP A 151 -3.53 8.89 -12.30
CA ASP A 151 -4.56 9.91 -12.47
C ASP A 151 -5.37 10.10 -11.18
N ALA A 152 -5.64 9.03 -10.43
CA ALA A 152 -6.22 9.14 -9.08
C ALA A 152 -5.31 9.93 -8.12
N ALA A 153 -3.99 9.71 -8.17
CA ALA A 153 -3.03 10.45 -7.37
C ALA A 153 -2.96 11.95 -7.73
N LYS A 154 -3.21 12.32 -8.99
CA LYS A 154 -3.27 13.72 -9.43
C LYS A 154 -4.59 14.41 -9.06
N ALA A 155 -5.67 13.66 -8.84
CA ALA A 155 -7.02 14.19 -8.75
C ALA A 155 -7.35 14.89 -7.40
N GLU A 156 -6.72 14.53 -6.27
CA GLU A 156 -7.16 15.05 -4.95
C GLU A 156 -6.05 15.36 -3.92
N VAL A 157 -4.81 15.72 -4.32
CA VAL A 157 -3.87 16.32 -3.34
C VAL A 157 -4.23 17.80 -3.10
N LYS A 158 -5.32 18.05 -2.37
CA LYS A 158 -5.58 19.38 -1.78
C LYS A 158 -4.60 19.61 -0.63
N VAL A 159 -3.42 20.15 -0.94
CA VAL A 159 -2.49 20.65 0.07
C VAL A 159 -3.16 21.80 0.83
N ILE A 160 -3.66 21.52 2.03
CA ILE A 160 -4.09 22.57 2.96
C ILE A 160 -2.82 23.26 3.45
N THR A 161 -2.48 24.40 2.85
CA THR A 161 -1.39 25.25 3.31
C THR A 161 -1.88 26.08 4.49
N ALA A 162 -1.52 25.70 5.71
CA ALA A 162 -1.66 26.57 6.86
C ALA A 162 -0.50 27.58 6.86
N LYS A 163 -0.80 28.86 6.64
CA LYS A 163 0.14 29.95 6.93
C LYS A 163 0.03 30.32 8.40
N THR A 164 1.06 30.01 9.18
CA THR A 164 1.23 30.53 10.54
C THR A 164 1.60 32.01 10.46
N ARG A 165 0.91 32.86 11.23
CA ARG A 165 1.29 34.27 11.46
C ARG A 165 2.39 34.35 12.50
#